data_AF-A0AAD9S1A8-F1
#
_entry.id   AF-A0AAD9S1A8-F1
#
_cell.length_a   1.000
_cell.length_b   1.000
_cell.length_c   1.000
_cell.angle_alpha   90.00
_cell.angle_beta   90.00
_cell.angle_gamma   90.00
#
_symmetry.space_group_name_H-M   'P 1'
#
loop_
_entity.id
_entity.type
_entity.pdbx_description
1 polymer ?
#
loop_
_entity_poly.entity_id
_entity_poly.type
_entity_poly.pdbx_seq_one_letter_code
_entity_poly.pdbx_strand_id
1 'polypeptide(L)'
;MNSRLDIEVRGTLLDIQQLAQQIVCYFEDMNYAEGRTHLLRLPIPLLPQPAIDLNNLFHEKLKVFMFEWAERRHFSIQGPILQGPQILSLQDGGMSVEDHTVSICIIIPRPKRRNIAFNDAVTAIGNTASDGCSLREEMPVKGSIKSPIAESQCVTSLFECQVGNIIILEEGEVILVRDLDKGVREGHDICMLTALHGTNNHKGSNM
;
A
#
# COMPACT_ATOMS: atom_id res chain seq x y z
N MET A 1 24.29 -12.84 19.02
CA MET A 1 23.69 -13.39 17.78
C MET A 1 22.57 -12.50 17.22
N ASN A 2 21.79 -11.79 18.05
CA ASN A 2 20.72 -10.90 17.56
C ASN A 2 21.20 -9.71 16.70
N SER A 3 22.36 -9.12 16.99
CA SER A 3 22.82 -7.89 16.31
C SER A 3 23.03 -8.04 14.80
N ARG A 4 23.42 -9.23 14.31
CA ARG A 4 23.66 -9.44 12.88
C ARG A 4 22.35 -9.60 12.10
N LEU A 5 21.36 -10.27 12.72
CA LEU A 5 20.02 -10.43 12.17
C LEU A 5 19.30 -9.07 12.10
N ASP A 6 19.45 -8.25 13.14
CA ASP A 6 18.89 -6.90 13.19
C ASP A 6 19.48 -5.99 12.10
N ILE A 7 20.78 -6.11 11.81
CA ILE A 7 21.44 -5.36 10.73
C ILE A 7 20.91 -5.79 9.36
N GLU A 8 20.73 -7.09 9.13
CA GLU A 8 20.24 -7.63 7.86
C GLU A 8 18.78 -7.24 7.59
N VAL A 9 17.91 -7.31 8.62
CA VAL A 9 16.53 -6.83 8.53
C VAL A 9 16.50 -5.33 8.23
N ARG A 10 17.30 -4.54 8.96
CA ARG A 10 17.35 -3.10 8.73
C ARG A 10 17.84 -2.75 7.32
N GLY A 11 18.85 -3.46 6.81
CA GLY A 11 19.30 -3.33 5.43
C GLY A 11 18.18 -3.62 4.43
N THR A 12 17.46 -4.72 4.65
CA THR A 12 16.32 -5.12 3.81
C THR A 12 15.20 -4.07 3.83
N LEU A 13 14.89 -3.48 4.98
CA LEU A 13 13.88 -2.42 5.09
C LEU A 13 14.29 -1.14 4.33
N LEU A 14 15.58 -0.81 4.32
CA LEU A 14 16.11 0.30 3.51
C LEU A 14 16.01 0.00 2.01
N ASP A 15 16.33 -1.22 1.59
CA ASP A 15 16.21 -1.66 0.19
C ASP A 15 14.74 -1.61 -0.28
N ILE A 16 13.80 -2.04 0.57
CA ILE A 16 12.35 -1.93 0.35
C ILE A 16 11.94 -0.47 0.16
N GLN A 17 12.41 0.42 1.04
CA GLN A 17 12.10 1.85 0.94
C GLN A 17 12.63 2.45 -0.37
N GLN A 18 13.86 2.12 -0.75
CA GLN A 18 14.49 2.62 -1.98
C GLN A 18 13.79 2.09 -3.23
N LEU A 19 13.39 0.82 -3.27
CA LEU A 19 12.65 0.24 -4.39
C LEU A 19 11.23 0.81 -4.47
N ALA A 20 10.55 0.99 -3.34
CA ALA A 20 9.22 1.60 -3.30
C ALA A 20 9.22 3.00 -3.94
N GLN A 21 10.23 3.82 -3.66
CA GLN A 21 10.38 5.17 -4.25
C GLN A 21 10.55 5.17 -5.78
N GLN A 22 11.01 4.07 -6.37
CA GLN A 22 11.20 3.95 -7.82
C GLN A 22 9.92 3.59 -8.57
N ILE A 23 8.85 3.22 -7.86
CA ILE A 23 7.58 2.85 -8.47
C ILE A 23 6.90 4.10 -9.02
N VAL A 24 6.65 4.09 -10.32
CA VAL A 24 5.90 5.14 -11.02
C VAL A 24 4.71 4.50 -11.71
N CYS A 25 3.51 5.01 -11.41
CA CYS A 25 2.27 4.68 -12.10
C CYS A 25 1.45 5.97 -12.30
N TYR A 26 0.37 5.90 -13.07
CA TYR A 26 -0.44 7.06 -13.44
C TYR A 26 -1.90 6.87 -13.05
N PHE A 27 -2.56 7.92 -12.55
CA PHE A 27 -3.98 7.87 -12.17
C PHE A 27 -4.87 7.49 -13.34
N GLU A 28 -4.55 7.99 -14.53
CA GLU A 28 -5.32 7.77 -15.76
C GLU A 28 -5.32 6.30 -16.22
N ASP A 29 -4.37 5.50 -15.74
CA ASP A 29 -4.24 4.08 -16.08
C ASP A 29 -4.98 3.17 -15.06
N MET A 30 -5.51 3.73 -13.98
CA MET A 30 -6.18 2.97 -12.92
C MET A 30 -7.69 2.85 -13.16
N ASN A 31 -8.26 1.73 -12.71
CA ASN A 31 -9.69 1.46 -12.79
C ASN A 31 -10.29 1.24 -11.40
N TYR A 32 -11.58 1.54 -11.23
CA TYR A 32 -12.28 1.19 -10.00
C TYR A 32 -12.26 -0.32 -9.76
N ALA A 33 -11.77 -0.73 -8.61
CA ALA A 33 -11.72 -2.13 -8.21
C ALA A 33 -13.12 -2.58 -7.79
N GLU A 34 -13.63 -3.64 -8.42
CA GLU A 34 -14.87 -4.31 -8.01
C GLU A 34 -16.08 -3.37 -7.89
N GLY A 35 -16.13 -2.31 -8.71
CA GLY A 35 -17.21 -1.32 -8.68
C GLY A 35 -17.17 -0.36 -7.48
N ARG A 36 -16.11 -0.38 -6.67
CA ARG A 36 -15.92 0.51 -5.52
C ARG A 36 -15.33 1.85 -5.97
N THR A 37 -16.04 2.95 -5.73
CA THR A 37 -15.60 4.30 -6.16
C THR A 37 -14.47 4.87 -5.34
N HIS A 38 -14.18 4.29 -4.18
CA HIS A 38 -13.13 4.72 -3.25
C HIS A 38 -11.84 3.89 -3.39
N LEU A 39 -11.82 2.91 -4.29
CA LEU A 39 -10.67 2.01 -4.47
C LEU A 39 -10.33 1.90 -5.96
N LEU A 40 -9.18 2.47 -6.32
CA LEU A 40 -8.60 2.33 -7.65
C LEU A 40 -7.56 1.22 -7.65
N ARG A 41 -7.47 0.51 -8.77
CA ARG A 41 -6.50 -0.56 -9.01
C ARG A 41 -5.82 -0.36 -10.35
N LEU A 42 -4.50 -0.52 -10.36
CA LEU A 42 -3.74 -0.59 -11.60
C LEU A 42 -3.94 -1.98 -12.26
N PRO A 43 -4.28 -2.04 -13.56
CA PRO A 43 -4.34 -3.30 -14.29
C PRO A 43 -3.01 -4.04 -14.27
N ILE A 44 -3.06 -5.38 -14.14
CA ILE A 44 -1.85 -6.23 -14.06
C ILE A 44 -0.89 -6.00 -15.25
N PRO A 45 -1.34 -5.86 -16.51
CA PRO A 45 -0.44 -5.61 -17.64
C PRO A 45 0.34 -4.29 -17.56
N LEU A 46 -0.09 -3.35 -16.71
CA LEU A 46 0.55 -2.05 -16.50
C LEU A 46 1.38 -2.00 -15.22
N LEU A 47 1.52 -3.12 -14.51
CA LEU A 47 2.31 -3.17 -13.28
C LEU A 47 3.79 -2.89 -13.60
N PRO A 48 4.41 -1.87 -13.00
CA PRO A 48 5.78 -1.50 -13.33
C PRO A 48 6.77 -2.51 -12.75
N GLN A 49 7.89 -2.74 -13.44
CA GLN A 49 8.90 -3.72 -13.01
C GLN A 49 9.41 -3.49 -11.57
N PRO A 50 9.68 -2.25 -11.11
CA PRO A 50 10.04 -2.02 -9.71
C PRO A 50 9.02 -2.53 -8.68
N ALA A 51 7.72 -2.59 -9.02
CA ALA A 51 6.71 -3.15 -8.12
C ALA A 51 6.80 -4.68 -8.05
N ILE A 52 7.15 -5.34 -9.15
CA ILE A 52 7.40 -6.79 -9.19
C ILE A 52 8.67 -7.11 -8.37
N ASP A 53 9.73 -6.34 -8.59
CA ASP A 53 11.01 -6.53 -7.89
C ASP A 53 10.86 -6.29 -6.39
N LEU A 54 10.10 -5.26 -5.99
CA LEU A 54 9.77 -4.98 -4.59
C LEU A 54 9.01 -6.14 -3.93
N ASN A 55 8.00 -6.68 -4.62
CA ASN A 55 7.25 -7.83 -4.12
C ASN A 55 8.15 -9.05 -3.94
N ASN A 56 9.05 -9.31 -4.91
CA ASN A 56 9.98 -10.44 -4.83
C ASN A 56 10.98 -10.26 -3.69
N LEU A 57 11.60 -9.07 -3.56
CA LEU A 57 12.53 -8.78 -2.47
C LEU A 57 11.88 -9.02 -1.11
N PHE A 58 10.67 -8.51 -0.91
CA PHE A 58 9.94 -8.69 0.34
C PHE A 58 9.71 -10.18 0.65
N HIS A 59 9.23 -10.96 -0.32
CA HIS A 59 8.96 -12.39 -0.12
C HIS A 59 10.21 -13.26 -0.03
N GLU A 60 11.34 -12.85 -0.61
CA GLU A 60 12.60 -13.58 -0.50
C GLU A 60 13.29 -13.31 0.84
N LYS A 61 13.28 -12.06 1.31
CA LYS A 61 14.07 -11.62 2.47
C LYS A 61 13.27 -11.58 3.78
N LEU A 62 11.98 -11.26 3.73
CA LEU A 62 11.16 -11.08 4.94
C LEU A 62 10.18 -12.21 5.21
N LYS A 63 10.06 -13.21 4.33
CA LYS A 63 9.11 -14.32 4.49
C LYS A 63 9.31 -15.11 5.79
N VAL A 64 10.54 -15.35 6.22
CA VAL A 64 10.80 -16.05 7.50
C VAL A 64 10.27 -15.24 8.67
N PHE A 65 10.54 -13.93 8.69
CA PHE A 65 10.03 -13.03 9.73
C PHE A 65 8.50 -12.97 9.74
N MET A 66 7.87 -12.99 8.57
CA MET A 66 6.42 -13.04 8.48
C MET A 66 5.82 -14.33 9.05
N PHE A 67 6.44 -15.48 8.77
CA PHE A 67 5.98 -16.75 9.30
C PHE A 67 6.15 -16.80 10.82
N GLU A 68 7.30 -16.36 11.36
CA GLU A 68 7.49 -16.25 12.80
C GLU A 68 6.50 -15.27 13.45
N TRP A 69 6.22 -14.14 12.79
CA TRP A 69 5.25 -13.16 13.26
C TRP A 69 3.84 -13.78 13.30
N ALA A 70 3.42 -14.47 12.25
CA ALA A 70 2.13 -15.15 12.16
C ALA A 70 1.98 -16.22 13.24
N GLU A 71 3.02 -17.03 13.47
CA GLU A 71 3.03 -18.04 14.54
C GLU A 71 2.84 -17.40 15.93
N ARG A 72 3.51 -16.27 16.20
CA ARG A 72 3.32 -15.50 17.45
C ARG A 72 1.90 -14.91 17.57
N ARG A 73 1.21 -14.72 16.45
CA ARG A 73 -0.20 -14.30 16.38
C ARG A 73 -1.19 -15.48 16.37
N HIS A 74 -0.71 -16.71 16.49
CA HIS A 74 -1.50 -17.96 16.53
C HIS A 74 -2.20 -18.35 15.23
N PHE A 75 -1.65 -17.96 14.08
CA PHE A 75 -2.07 -18.45 12.77
C PHE A 75 -0.88 -18.78 11.88
N SER A 76 -1.14 -19.42 10.74
CA SER A 76 -0.13 -19.71 9.72
C SER A 76 -0.51 -19.05 8.41
N ILE A 77 0.48 -18.49 7.72
CA ILE A 77 0.30 -17.96 6.36
C ILE A 77 0.48 -19.11 5.38
N GLN A 78 -0.50 -19.31 4.50
CA GLN A 78 -0.42 -20.33 3.46
C GLN A 78 0.65 -19.97 2.42
N GLY A 79 1.32 -21.00 1.89
CA GLY A 79 2.47 -20.87 1.00
C GLY A 79 2.24 -20.01 -0.27
N PRO A 80 1.12 -20.14 -1.00
CA PRO A 80 0.87 -19.33 -2.19
C PRO A 80 0.25 -17.96 -1.85
N ILE A 81 0.66 -16.93 -2.60
CA ILE A 81 -0.06 -15.65 -2.67
C ILE A 81 -1.40 -15.93 -3.36
N LEU A 82 -2.52 -15.61 -2.69
CA LEU A 82 -3.86 -15.76 -3.28
C LEU A 82 -4.11 -14.71 -4.35
N GLN A 83 -3.68 -13.48 -4.09
CA GLN A 83 -3.87 -12.35 -4.99
C GLN A 83 -2.73 -11.34 -4.84
N GLY A 84 -2.08 -10.97 -5.94
CA GLY A 84 -0.97 -10.01 -5.93
C GLY A 84 0.20 -10.43 -6.82
N PRO A 85 1.20 -9.55 -7.02
CA PRO A 85 1.22 -8.16 -6.57
C PRO A 85 0.20 -7.27 -7.30
N GLN A 86 -0.38 -6.31 -6.59
CA GLN A 86 -1.32 -5.32 -7.15
C GLN A 86 -1.03 -3.93 -6.61
N ILE A 87 -1.16 -2.90 -7.45
CA ILE A 87 -1.13 -1.51 -6.98
C ILE A 87 -2.56 -1.03 -6.77
N LEU A 88 -2.85 -0.59 -5.55
CA LEU A 88 -4.13 -0.03 -5.14
C LEU A 88 -3.94 1.43 -4.70
N SER A 89 -4.88 2.29 -5.07
CA SER A 89 -4.98 3.66 -4.55
C SER A 89 -6.32 3.79 -3.83
N LEU A 90 -6.25 3.96 -2.51
CA LEU A 90 -7.40 4.08 -1.62
C LEU A 90 -7.73 5.57 -1.42
N GLN A 91 -8.90 5.98 -1.92
CA GLN A 91 -9.38 7.36 -1.92
C GLN A 91 -10.60 7.47 -1.01
N ASP A 92 -10.54 8.28 0.06
CA ASP A 92 -11.69 8.59 0.96
C ASP A 92 -12.63 7.40 1.23
N GLY A 93 -12.16 6.46 2.05
CA GLY A 93 -12.85 5.20 2.29
C GLY A 93 -11.97 4.17 2.98
N GLY A 94 -12.32 2.88 2.80
CA GLY A 94 -11.57 1.80 3.41
C GLY A 94 -11.47 0.52 2.60
N MET A 95 -10.44 -0.25 2.90
CA MET A 95 -10.25 -1.62 2.42
C MET A 95 -10.22 -2.56 3.63
N SER A 96 -11.10 -3.55 3.63
CA SER A 96 -11.16 -4.60 4.66
C SER A 96 -10.49 -5.86 4.14
N VAL A 97 -9.85 -6.60 5.05
CA VAL A 97 -9.34 -7.94 4.77
C VAL A 97 -10.41 -8.98 5.07
N GLU A 98 -10.59 -9.91 4.14
CA GLU A 98 -11.60 -10.98 4.24
C GLU A 98 -11.18 -12.05 5.25
N ASP A 99 -12.16 -12.85 5.67
CA ASP A 99 -11.95 -13.95 6.60
C ASP A 99 -10.89 -14.94 6.09
N HIS A 100 -10.05 -15.43 7.00
CA HIS A 100 -8.98 -16.39 6.70
C HIS A 100 -7.96 -15.86 5.68
N THR A 101 -7.76 -14.54 5.66
CA THR A 101 -6.71 -13.93 4.85
C THR A 101 -5.89 -12.92 5.65
N VAL A 102 -4.69 -12.63 5.16
CA VAL A 102 -3.85 -11.53 5.62
C VAL A 102 -3.40 -10.74 4.40
N SER A 103 -3.48 -9.41 4.48
CA SER A 103 -3.02 -8.52 3.42
C SER A 103 -1.74 -7.82 3.84
N ILE A 104 -0.72 -7.92 3.00
CA ILE A 104 0.53 -7.20 3.17
C ILE A 104 0.53 -6.04 2.20
N CYS A 105 0.69 -4.85 2.73
CA CYS A 105 0.62 -3.59 2.01
C CYS A 105 1.93 -2.82 2.19
N ILE A 106 2.62 -2.49 1.10
CA ILE A 106 3.80 -1.61 1.12
C ILE A 106 3.37 -0.26 0.56
N ILE A 107 3.55 0.82 1.33
CA ILE A 107 3.22 2.18 0.87
C ILE A 107 4.17 2.57 -0.26
N ILE A 108 3.61 3.05 -1.36
CA ILE A 108 4.36 3.48 -2.55
C ILE A 108 4.01 4.94 -2.89
N PRO A 109 4.81 5.62 -3.73
CA PRO A 109 4.48 6.96 -4.19
C PRO A 109 3.09 7.01 -4.83
N ARG A 110 2.44 8.17 -4.70
CA ARG A 110 1.13 8.38 -5.31
C ARG A 110 1.24 8.29 -6.83
N PRO A 111 0.18 7.82 -7.51
CA PRO A 111 0.16 7.83 -8.96
C PRO A 111 0.35 9.27 -9.46
N LYS A 112 1.15 9.44 -10.51
CA LYS A 112 1.31 10.73 -11.16
C LYS A 112 0.07 11.04 -12.00
N ARG A 113 -0.19 12.32 -12.26
CA ARG A 113 -1.12 12.73 -13.32
C ARG A 113 -0.30 13.07 -14.56
N ARG A 114 -0.78 12.68 -15.74
CA ARG A 114 -0.18 13.16 -16.98
C ARG A 114 -0.57 14.62 -17.16
N ASN A 115 0.41 15.51 -17.34
CA ASN A 115 0.12 16.88 -17.74
C ASN A 115 -0.47 16.86 -19.16
N ILE A 116 -1.78 16.80 -19.26
CA ILE A 116 -2.48 17.02 -20.53
C ILE A 116 -2.48 18.54 -20.74
N ALA A 117 -1.41 19.06 -21.34
CA ALA A 117 -1.47 20.38 -21.94
C ALA A 117 -2.51 20.31 -23.06
N PHE A 118 -3.72 20.82 -22.78
CA PHE A 118 -4.69 21.11 -23.83
C PHE A 118 -4.05 22.15 -24.75
N ASN A 119 -3.71 21.73 -25.96
CA ASN A 119 -3.35 22.62 -27.06
C ASN A 119 -4.58 23.48 -27.40
N ASP A 120 -4.66 24.68 -26.82
CA ASP A 120 -5.33 25.79 -27.48
C ASP A 120 -4.27 26.58 -28.25
N ALA A 121 -4.50 26.67 -29.55
CA ALA A 121 -3.57 27.23 -30.51
C ALA A 121 -3.42 28.76 -30.40
N VAL A 122 -2.27 29.23 -30.91
CA VAL A 122 -1.98 30.56 -31.46
C VAL A 122 -1.27 31.59 -30.54
N THR A 123 -0.01 31.84 -30.90
CA THR A 123 0.87 33.00 -30.64
C THR A 123 1.22 33.37 -29.20
N ALA A 124 2.45 33.05 -28.78
CA ALA A 124 3.44 34.06 -28.42
C ALA A 124 4.84 33.44 -28.33
N ILE A 125 5.78 34.18 -28.89
CA ILE A 125 7.22 33.90 -28.95
C ILE A 125 7.80 33.89 -27.54
N GLY A 126 8.68 32.91 -27.28
CA GLY A 126 9.76 33.01 -26.30
C GLY A 126 9.34 33.15 -24.85
N ASN A 127 9.42 32.04 -24.09
CA ASN A 127 10.17 32.00 -22.84
C ASN A 127 10.31 30.54 -22.41
N THR A 128 11.56 30.14 -22.19
CA THR A 128 11.97 28.91 -21.52
C THR A 128 11.43 28.91 -20.09
N ALA A 129 10.20 28.43 -19.90
CA ALA A 129 9.71 28.04 -18.58
C ALA A 129 10.19 26.61 -18.32
N SER A 130 11.39 26.54 -17.75
CA SER A 130 11.93 25.39 -17.06
C SER A 130 10.83 24.70 -16.25
N ASP A 131 10.59 23.44 -16.61
CA ASP A 131 10.04 22.34 -15.83
C ASP A 131 9.93 22.62 -14.32
N GLY A 132 8.89 23.35 -13.95
CA GLY A 132 8.52 23.68 -12.59
C GLY A 132 7.51 22.66 -12.10
N CYS A 133 7.84 21.36 -12.19
CA CYS A 133 7.14 20.36 -11.39
C CYS A 133 7.57 20.62 -9.96
N SER A 134 6.94 21.62 -9.34
CA SER A 134 7.07 21.90 -7.92
C SER A 134 6.78 20.59 -7.20
N LEU A 135 7.84 19.97 -6.69
CA LEU A 135 7.82 19.00 -5.61
C LEU A 135 7.07 19.69 -4.47
N ARG A 136 5.74 19.68 -4.54
CA ARG A 136 4.90 19.95 -3.40
C ARG A 136 5.38 18.93 -2.38
N GLU A 137 5.95 19.40 -1.28
CA GLU A 137 6.21 18.56 -0.12
C GLU A 137 4.89 17.87 0.19
N GLU A 138 4.79 16.60 -0.21
CA GLU A 138 3.58 15.82 0.01
C GLU A 138 3.41 15.75 1.52
N MET A 139 2.41 16.44 2.05
CA MET A 139 2.11 16.35 3.47
C MET A 139 1.92 14.87 3.82
N PRO A 140 2.47 14.39 4.94
CA PRO A 140 2.35 12.99 5.32
C PRO A 140 0.87 12.63 5.44
N VAL A 141 0.40 11.74 4.56
CA VAL A 141 -0.97 11.26 4.57
C VAL A 141 -1.17 10.47 5.85
N LYS A 142 -2.24 10.76 6.59
CA LYS A 142 -2.58 10.01 7.80
C LYS A 142 -3.57 8.92 7.46
N GLY A 143 -3.21 7.68 7.78
CA GLY A 143 -4.08 6.54 7.69
C GLY A 143 -4.61 6.16 9.08
N SER A 144 -5.66 5.34 9.09
CA SER A 144 -6.10 4.69 10.31
C SER A 144 -6.40 3.22 10.05
N ILE A 145 -6.11 2.36 11.03
CA ILE A 145 -6.48 0.94 11.00
C ILE A 145 -7.56 0.76 12.04
N LYS A 146 -8.70 0.21 11.63
CA LYS A 146 -9.77 -0.21 12.52
C LYS A 146 -9.65 -1.72 12.72
N SER A 147 -9.34 -2.13 13.94
CA SER A 147 -9.14 -3.54 14.31
C SER A 147 -10.27 -4.02 15.22
N PRO A 148 -10.89 -5.18 14.96
CA PRO A 148 -11.89 -5.77 15.84
C PRO A 148 -11.23 -6.29 17.13
N ILE A 149 -11.84 -6.04 18.29
CA ILE A 149 -11.37 -6.56 19.59
C ILE A 149 -12.39 -7.48 20.25
N ALA A 150 -13.68 -7.32 19.93
CA ALA A 150 -14.79 -8.18 20.33
C ALA A 150 -15.96 -7.95 19.36
N GLU A 151 -17.04 -8.73 19.50
CA GLU A 151 -18.27 -8.50 18.73
C GLU A 151 -18.73 -7.04 18.84
N SER A 152 -18.85 -6.36 17.70
CA SER A 152 -19.23 -4.94 17.59
C SER A 152 -18.30 -3.92 18.26
N GLN A 153 -17.12 -4.32 18.76
CA GLN A 153 -16.13 -3.42 19.34
C GLN A 153 -14.87 -3.37 18.48
N CYS A 154 -14.40 -2.16 18.20
CA CYS A 154 -13.18 -1.94 17.43
C CYS A 154 -12.30 -0.87 18.07
N VAL A 155 -11.00 -1.04 17.93
CA VAL A 155 -10.01 0.00 18.23
C VAL A 155 -9.57 0.65 16.92
N THR A 156 -9.29 1.94 16.96
CA THR A 156 -8.75 2.67 15.80
C THR A 156 -7.35 3.17 16.14
N SER A 157 -6.37 2.76 15.35
CA SER A 157 -4.98 3.19 15.45
C SER A 157 -4.67 4.14 14.31
N LEU A 158 -4.02 5.28 14.61
CA LEU A 158 -3.58 6.24 13.60
C LEU A 158 -2.12 5.99 13.23
N PHE A 159 -1.77 6.19 11.97
CA PHE A 159 -0.39 6.10 11.49
C PHE A 159 -0.11 7.12 10.39
N GLU A 160 1.15 7.50 10.25
CA GLU A 160 1.63 8.35 9.16
C GLU A 160 2.11 7.48 8.02
N CYS A 161 1.67 7.77 6.80
CA CYS A 161 2.02 7.01 5.60
C CYS A 161 3.34 7.54 5.05
N GLN A 162 4.40 6.76 5.17
CA GLN A 162 5.66 7.04 4.50
C GLN A 162 5.94 5.96 3.45
N VAL A 163 6.46 6.37 2.29
CA VAL A 163 6.86 5.42 1.24
C VAL A 163 7.85 4.40 1.79
N GLY A 164 7.59 3.12 1.54
CA GLY A 164 8.33 1.98 2.07
C GLY A 164 7.81 1.44 3.40
N ASN A 165 6.85 2.10 4.07
CA ASN A 165 6.19 1.51 5.24
C ASN A 165 5.44 0.24 4.87
N ILE A 166 5.55 -0.76 5.74
CA ILE A 166 4.91 -2.06 5.58
C ILE A 166 3.77 -2.13 6.59
N ILE A 167 2.57 -2.34 6.09
CA ILE A 167 1.36 -2.52 6.86
C ILE A 167 0.89 -3.95 6.64
N ILE A 168 0.60 -4.66 7.72
CA ILE A 168 0.01 -5.99 7.68
C ILE A 168 -1.38 -5.85 8.25
N LEU A 169 -2.38 -6.23 7.47
CA LEU A 169 -3.79 -6.20 7.84
C LEU A 169 -4.26 -7.64 8.05
N GLU A 170 -4.72 -7.93 9.26
CA GLU A 170 -5.28 -9.22 9.66
C GLU A 170 -6.77 -9.32 9.30
N GLU A 171 -7.32 -10.53 9.41
CA GLU A 171 -8.75 -10.82 9.24
C GLU A 171 -9.62 -9.81 10.00
N GLY A 172 -10.58 -9.20 9.27
CA GLY A 172 -11.51 -8.21 9.82
C GLY A 172 -10.92 -6.82 10.07
N GLU A 173 -9.61 -6.60 9.89
CA GLU A 173 -9.02 -5.27 9.95
C GLU A 173 -9.36 -4.44 8.71
N VAL A 174 -9.54 -3.14 8.92
CA VAL A 174 -9.87 -2.19 7.87
C VAL A 174 -8.88 -1.04 7.88
N ILE A 175 -8.16 -0.87 6.77
CA ILE A 175 -7.40 0.36 6.53
C ILE A 175 -8.35 1.44 6.02
N LEU A 176 -8.27 2.64 6.59
CA LEU A 176 -9.14 3.77 6.31
C LEU A 176 -8.31 5.02 6.04
N VAL A 177 -8.68 5.73 4.98
CA VAL A 177 -8.19 7.09 4.70
C VAL A 177 -9.34 8.03 5.02
N ARG A 178 -9.19 8.85 6.08
CA ARG A 178 -10.21 9.84 6.45
C ARG A 178 -9.80 11.21 5.95
N ASP A 179 -10.74 11.88 5.28
CA ASP A 179 -10.73 13.33 5.16
C ASP A 179 -11.12 13.92 6.52
N LEU A 180 -10.12 14.33 7.32
CA LEU A 180 -10.37 14.93 8.64
C LEU A 180 -10.98 16.34 8.52
N ASP A 181 -10.81 17.00 7.37
CA ASP A 181 -11.27 18.36 7.13
C ASP A 181 -12.06 18.41 5.82
N LYS A 182 -13.40 18.32 5.92
CA LYS A 182 -14.34 18.47 4.80
C LYS A 182 -14.07 19.76 4.02
N GLY A 183 -13.18 19.71 3.04
CA GLY A 183 -12.74 20.91 2.36
C GLY A 183 -11.35 20.80 1.74
N VAL A 184 -11.11 19.79 0.89
CA VAL A 184 -10.44 19.86 -0.43
C VAL A 184 -10.15 18.42 -0.88
N ARG A 185 -10.73 18.02 -2.02
CA ARG A 185 -10.75 16.63 -2.53
C ARG A 185 -9.45 16.15 -3.19
N GLU A 186 -8.38 16.92 -3.15
CA GLU A 186 -7.11 16.59 -3.80
C GLU A 186 -6.00 16.53 -2.76
N GLY A 187 -5.59 15.31 -2.38
CA GLY A 187 -4.43 15.18 -1.49
C GLY A 187 -4.43 13.99 -0.53
N HIS A 188 -5.55 13.30 -0.35
CA HIS A 188 -5.70 12.30 0.72
C HIS A 188 -5.98 10.91 0.17
N ASP A 189 -5.08 10.38 -0.65
CA ASP A 189 -5.09 8.95 -0.98
C ASP A 189 -3.83 8.27 -0.48
N ILE A 190 -3.96 6.98 -0.19
CA ILE A 190 -2.84 6.10 0.10
C ILE A 190 -2.67 5.19 -1.11
N CYS A 191 -1.49 5.21 -1.71
CA CYS A 191 -1.11 4.26 -2.75
C CYS A 191 -0.27 3.15 -2.13
N MET A 192 -0.59 1.90 -2.45
CA MET A 192 0.05 0.73 -1.85
C MET A 192 0.21 -0.40 -2.86
N LEU A 193 1.33 -1.11 -2.76
CA LEU A 193 1.54 -2.42 -3.36
C LEU A 193 1.02 -3.48 -2.39
N THR A 194 0.07 -4.31 -2.83
CA THR A 194 -0.61 -5.29 -1.98
C THR A 194 -0.39 -6.73 -2.46
N ALA A 195 -0.20 -7.63 -1.50
CA ALA A 195 -0.26 -9.07 -1.68
C ALA A 195 -1.17 -9.69 -0.59
N LEU A 196 -2.12 -10.51 -1.01
CA LEU A 196 -3.08 -11.20 -0.15
C LEU A 196 -2.66 -12.67 -0.01
N HIS A 197 -2.65 -13.17 1.21
CA HIS A 197 -2.34 -14.55 1.52
C HIS A 197 -3.49 -15.20 2.27
N GLY A 198 -3.70 -16.50 2.03
CA GLY A 198 -4.59 -17.29 2.86
C GLY A 198 -3.95 -17.53 4.22
N THR A 199 -4.77 -17.63 5.26
CA THR A 199 -4.34 -18.01 6.59
C THR A 199 -5.10 -19.23 7.07
N ASN A 200 -4.46 -20.03 7.92
CA ASN A 200 -5.13 -21.07 8.69
C ASN A 200 -4.96 -20.74 10.16
N ASN A 201 -6.09 -20.63 10.86
CA ASN A 201 -6.09 -20.48 12.30
C ASN A 201 -5.69 -21.80 12.96
N HIS A 202 -4.82 -21.74 13.97
CA HIS A 202 -4.57 -22.90 14.84
C HIS A 202 -5.72 -23.14 15.82
N LYS A 203 -6.74 -22.29 15.83
CA LYS A 203 -7.95 -22.46 16.64
C LYS A 203 -8.91 -23.44 15.95
N GLY A 204 -8.64 -24.73 16.10
CA GLY A 204 -9.50 -25.77 15.55
C GLY A 204 -9.05 -27.22 15.75
N SER A 205 -8.41 -27.56 16.87
CA SER A 205 -8.27 -28.94 17.35
C SER A 205 -7.99 -28.93 18.85
N ASN A 206 -9.00 -28.51 19.60
CA ASN A 206 -9.26 -28.87 20.99
C ASN A 206 -10.50 -28.09 21.44
N MET A 207 -11.68 -28.64 21.12
CA MET A 207 -12.80 -28.85 22.04
C MET A 207 -13.90 -29.65 21.31
#